data_AF-A0A225UGT8-F1
#
_entry.id   AF-A0A225UGT8-F1
#
_cell.length_a   1.000
_cell.length_b   1.000
_cell.length_c   1.000
_cell.angle_alpha   90.00
_cell.angle_beta   90.00
_cell.angle_gamma   90.00
#
_symmetry.space_group_name_H-M   'P 1'
#
loop_
_entity.id
_entity.type
_entity.pdbx_description
1 polymer ?
#
loop_
_entity_poly.entity_id
_entity_poly.type
_entity_poly.pdbx_seq_one_letter_code
_entity_poly.pdbx_strand_id
1 'polypeptide(L)'
;METKMARRALHYRLQFSLLKENPVTPWNEDLQTLVDLYLGRFVQKVGVLANFTVETQVVQYARLAKDVTPSADGTEFYINADDLKHRNISVARDQCDDGCCVVFQFKSANDFLDAAVLDDGEQVLHFMAALPDTAHTPLYIRPANQDLKKATSFELPGWGIVAILNPDALNGGNSGQEATSIESTKARELQRVMGLFVSEFRTLLGVPSFTRRQRDEDALSKSGSRRQLLFLPSLTYGIVDWELDVVMRDRFTTIMQTAIETLQSTVELVEALPELSVLERVQTRVETAVSRLETILCSENKQQECVDVSDLSSLLAMARQASEFTDAAYYDHTMIRQLYFPQEQMLGVYAPLLAPLILPFVLGLIRELKRIKAKRAAKKDKLQ
;
A
#
# COMPACT_ATOMS: atom_id res chain seq x y z
N MET A 1 2.44 -12.86 -17.48
CA MET A 1 1.93 -12.20 -16.27
C MET A 1 2.81 -11.00 -16.06
N GLU A 2 2.24 -9.80 -16.09
CA GLU A 2 3.01 -8.59 -15.82
C GLU A 2 3.13 -8.46 -14.30
N THR A 3 4.35 -8.66 -13.80
CA THR A 3 4.70 -8.37 -12.41
C THR A 3 4.39 -6.90 -12.15
N LYS A 4 3.49 -6.63 -11.19
CA LYS A 4 3.05 -5.28 -10.87
C LYS A 4 3.73 -4.80 -9.60
N MET A 5 4.39 -3.65 -9.69
CA MET A 5 4.92 -2.92 -8.54
C MET A 5 3.79 -2.58 -7.57
N ALA A 6 4.09 -2.51 -6.27
CA ALA A 6 3.14 -2.04 -5.28
C ALA A 6 2.82 -0.56 -5.49
N ARG A 7 1.71 -0.11 -4.90
CA ARG A 7 1.46 1.33 -4.79
C ARG A 7 2.62 1.97 -4.03
N ARG A 8 3.02 3.13 -4.54
CA ARG A 8 4.05 3.96 -3.94
C ARG A 8 3.49 4.66 -2.69
N ALA A 9 4.06 4.39 -1.51
CA ALA A 9 3.78 5.02 -0.23
C ALA A 9 5.05 5.53 0.48
N LEU A 10 4.90 6.40 1.50
CA LEU A 10 6.00 6.85 2.38
C LEU A 10 6.20 5.92 3.58
N HIS A 11 5.13 5.21 3.96
CA HIS A 11 5.09 4.26 5.06
C HIS A 11 4.63 2.91 4.52
N TYR A 12 5.40 1.86 4.80
CA TYR A 12 5.07 0.49 4.43
C TYR A 12 5.00 -0.39 5.67
N ARG A 13 3.96 -1.21 5.73
CA ARG A 13 3.82 -2.27 6.71
C ARG A 13 4.10 -3.61 6.04
N LEU A 14 5.17 -4.26 6.44
CA LEU A 14 5.57 -5.57 5.93
C LEU A 14 4.95 -6.64 6.83
N GLN A 15 3.89 -7.28 6.35
CA GLN A 15 3.15 -8.28 7.12
C GLN A 15 3.56 -9.69 6.71
N PHE A 16 4.28 -10.38 7.59
CA PHE A 16 4.71 -11.77 7.41
C PHE A 16 3.73 -12.71 8.11
N SER A 17 3.04 -13.53 7.31
CA SER A 17 1.95 -14.38 7.82
C SER A 17 2.27 -15.84 7.61
N LEU A 18 2.28 -16.65 8.67
CA LEU A 18 2.23 -18.09 8.57
C LEU A 18 0.76 -18.54 8.54
N LEU A 19 0.31 -19.08 7.41
CA LEU A 19 -1.05 -19.55 7.20
C LEU A 19 -1.12 -21.06 7.45
N LYS A 20 -1.66 -21.48 8.59
CA LYS A 20 -1.81 -22.89 8.93
C LYS A 20 -3.18 -23.40 8.50
N GLU A 21 -3.20 -24.41 7.63
CA GLU A 21 -4.45 -25.08 7.24
C GLU A 21 -5.09 -25.80 8.44
N ASN A 22 -4.26 -26.46 9.24
CA ASN A 22 -4.65 -27.17 10.47
C ASN A 22 -3.80 -26.64 11.65
N PRO A 23 -4.42 -26.23 12.77
CA PRO A 23 -3.69 -25.71 13.92
C PRO A 23 -2.75 -26.73 14.57
N VAL A 24 -3.00 -28.03 14.36
CA VAL A 24 -2.19 -29.12 14.92
C VAL A 24 -0.91 -29.36 14.13
N THR A 25 -0.82 -28.90 12.87
CA THR A 25 0.40 -29.06 12.06
C THR A 25 1.60 -28.43 12.79
N PRO A 26 2.69 -29.18 13.02
CA PRO A 26 3.81 -28.70 13.82
C PRO A 26 4.55 -27.55 13.13
N TRP A 27 4.84 -26.50 13.91
CA TRP A 27 5.69 -25.37 13.53
C TRP A 27 6.51 -24.99 14.76
N ASN A 28 7.81 -25.26 14.70
CA ASN A 28 8.71 -25.13 15.85
C ASN A 28 9.65 -23.91 15.74
N GLU A 29 9.50 -23.12 14.68
CA GLU A 29 10.35 -21.96 14.44
C GLU A 29 9.70 -20.69 14.97
N ASP A 30 10.53 -19.71 15.34
CA ASP A 30 10.05 -18.35 15.56
C ASP A 30 10.06 -17.58 14.23
N LEU A 31 8.88 -17.15 13.78
CA LEU A 31 8.72 -16.41 12.52
C LEU A 31 9.45 -15.07 12.58
N GLN A 32 9.44 -14.38 13.73
CA GLN A 32 10.11 -13.09 13.89
C GLN A 32 11.63 -13.23 13.73
N THR A 33 12.23 -14.17 14.45
CA THR A 33 13.66 -14.47 14.32
C THR A 33 14.05 -14.83 12.87
N LEU A 34 13.21 -15.58 12.15
CA LEU A 34 13.46 -15.92 10.76
C LEU A 34 13.41 -14.68 9.84
N VAL A 35 12.41 -13.82 10.01
CA VAL A 35 12.29 -12.58 9.21
C VAL A 35 13.49 -11.66 9.48
N ASP A 36 13.89 -11.49 10.73
CA ASP A 36 15.05 -10.67 11.09
C ASP A 36 16.35 -11.23 10.51
N LEU A 37 16.52 -12.56 10.55
CA LEU A 37 17.69 -13.25 10.00
C LEU A 37 17.84 -13.08 8.49
N TYR A 38 16.74 -13.29 7.73
CA TYR A 38 16.80 -13.32 6.27
C TYR A 38 16.52 -11.97 5.61
N LEU A 39 15.61 -11.17 6.15
CA LEU A 39 15.15 -9.92 5.55
C LEU A 39 15.63 -8.67 6.30
N GLY A 40 16.09 -8.77 7.56
CA GLY A 40 16.48 -7.61 8.35
C GLY A 40 17.51 -6.71 7.64
N ARG A 41 18.56 -7.31 7.05
CA ARG A 41 19.58 -6.57 6.28
C ARG A 41 19.02 -5.95 4.98
N PHE A 42 18.07 -6.62 4.34
CA PHE A 42 17.42 -6.10 3.15
C PHE A 42 16.56 -4.88 3.52
N VAL A 43 15.69 -5.01 4.52
CA VAL A 43 14.82 -3.93 5.03
C VAL A 43 15.64 -2.72 5.46
N GLN A 44 16.74 -2.94 6.19
CA GLN A 44 17.65 -1.87 6.59
C GLN A 44 18.23 -1.13 5.38
N LYS A 45 18.67 -1.88 4.35
CA LYS A 45 19.26 -1.28 3.14
C LYS A 45 18.24 -0.48 2.32
N VAL A 46 17.02 -0.97 2.19
CA VAL A 46 15.95 -0.26 1.46
C VAL A 46 15.27 0.83 2.27
N GLY A 47 15.56 0.96 3.57
CA GLY A 47 15.00 1.97 4.48
C GLY A 47 15.20 3.43 4.05
N VAL A 48 16.14 3.69 3.15
CA VAL A 48 16.28 5.00 2.50
C VAL A 48 15.06 5.38 1.66
N LEU A 49 14.35 4.39 1.10
CA LEU A 49 13.20 4.59 0.21
C LEU A 49 11.94 5.05 0.94
N ALA A 50 11.67 4.47 2.12
CA ALA A 50 10.44 4.65 2.87
C ALA A 50 10.62 4.17 4.33
N ASN A 51 9.65 4.47 5.19
CA ASN A 51 9.62 3.92 6.55
C ASN A 51 8.99 2.54 6.50
N PHE A 52 9.69 1.53 7.02
CA PHE A 52 9.20 0.14 7.04
C PHE A 52 8.93 -0.29 8.48
N THR A 53 7.73 -0.79 8.73
CA THR A 53 7.37 -1.52 9.94
C THR A 53 7.24 -3.00 9.60
N VAL A 54 7.71 -3.88 10.49
CA VAL A 54 7.67 -5.33 10.29
C VAL A 54 6.72 -5.92 11.31
N GLU A 55 5.72 -6.65 10.83
CA GLU A 55 4.78 -7.38 11.67
C GLU A 55 4.78 -8.86 11.28
N THR A 56 4.75 -9.72 12.28
CA THR A 56 4.62 -11.17 12.10
C THR A 56 3.32 -11.66 12.70
N GLN A 57 2.67 -12.60 12.02
CA GLN A 57 1.46 -13.22 12.54
C GLN A 57 1.37 -14.70 12.14
N VAL A 58 0.68 -15.47 12.98
CA VAL A 58 0.33 -16.87 12.68
C VAL A 58 -1.19 -16.96 12.63
N VAL A 59 -1.70 -17.31 11.46
CA VAL A 59 -3.12 -17.45 11.19
C VAL A 59 -3.47 -18.93 11.18
N GLN A 60 -4.48 -19.30 11.96
CA GLN A 60 -4.99 -20.67 12.03
C GLN A 60 -6.18 -20.86 11.11
N TYR A 61 -6.41 -22.09 10.65
CA TYR A 61 -7.51 -22.47 9.76
C TYR A 61 -7.51 -21.74 8.41
N ALA A 62 -6.34 -21.28 7.96
CA ALA A 62 -6.17 -20.56 6.70
C ALA A 62 -6.00 -21.55 5.54
N ARG A 63 -6.93 -21.53 4.58
CA ARG A 63 -6.89 -22.41 3.41
C ARG A 63 -6.41 -21.65 2.17
N LEU A 64 -5.55 -22.31 1.39
CA LEU A 64 -5.04 -21.78 0.12
C LEU A 64 -6.10 -21.79 -0.98
N ALA A 65 -6.90 -22.85 -1.02
CA ALA A 65 -7.98 -23.04 -1.98
C ALA A 65 -9.14 -23.77 -1.32
N LYS A 66 -10.30 -23.72 -1.96
CA LYS A 66 -11.51 -24.40 -1.49
C LYS A 66 -11.36 -25.92 -1.57
N ASP A 67 -10.80 -26.39 -2.68
CA ASP A 67 -10.65 -27.80 -3.01
C ASP A 67 -9.18 -28.11 -3.31
N VAL A 68 -8.69 -29.21 -2.74
CA VAL A 68 -7.34 -29.75 -2.99
C VAL A 68 -7.52 -31.09 -3.71
N THR A 69 -6.95 -31.21 -4.90
CA THR A 69 -7.08 -32.41 -5.72
C THR A 69 -5.90 -33.34 -5.53
N PRO A 70 -6.11 -34.64 -5.20
CA PRO A 70 -5.04 -35.62 -5.17
C PRO A 70 -4.60 -35.97 -6.59
N SER A 71 -3.30 -36.24 -6.76
CA SER A 71 -2.74 -36.82 -7.98
C SER A 71 -3.30 -38.23 -8.22
N ALA A 72 -3.23 -38.71 -9.47
CA ALA A 72 -3.74 -40.04 -9.84
C ALA A 72 -3.14 -41.18 -8.99
N ASP A 73 -1.88 -41.01 -8.57
CA ASP A 73 -1.15 -41.98 -7.74
C ASP A 73 -1.40 -41.79 -6.22
N GLY A 74 -2.13 -40.75 -5.82
CA GLY A 74 -2.39 -40.41 -4.41
C GLY A 74 -1.17 -39.94 -3.62
N THR A 75 -0.02 -39.74 -4.27
CA THR A 75 1.26 -39.40 -3.65
C THR A 75 1.51 -37.89 -3.50
N GLU A 76 0.76 -37.07 -4.23
CA GLU A 76 0.92 -35.62 -4.25
C GLU A 76 -0.45 -34.95 -4.33
N PHE A 77 -0.53 -33.72 -3.86
CA PHE A 77 -1.72 -32.90 -3.92
C PHE A 77 -1.47 -31.66 -4.76
N TYR A 78 -2.50 -31.18 -5.45
CA TYR A 78 -2.39 -29.98 -6.25
C TYR A 78 -3.61 -29.07 -6.13
N ILE A 79 -3.35 -27.78 -6.31
CA ILE A 79 -4.34 -26.72 -6.50
C ILE A 79 -4.22 -26.24 -7.95
N ASN A 80 -5.37 -26.04 -8.61
CA ASN A 80 -5.36 -25.46 -9.93
C ASN A 80 -5.02 -23.96 -9.84
N ALA A 81 -4.07 -23.51 -10.66
CA ALA A 81 -3.66 -22.10 -10.70
C ALA A 81 -4.82 -21.16 -11.07
N ASP A 82 -5.81 -21.64 -11.81
CA ASP A 82 -7.01 -20.88 -12.16
C ASP A 82 -7.94 -20.67 -10.95
N ASP A 83 -7.96 -21.59 -9.98
CA ASP A 83 -8.74 -21.43 -8.74
C ASP A 83 -8.13 -20.37 -7.81
N LEU A 84 -6.84 -20.05 -7.99
CA LEU A 84 -6.16 -19.00 -7.24
C LEU A 84 -6.41 -17.60 -7.83
N LYS A 85 -6.75 -17.52 -9.13
CA LYS A 85 -6.95 -16.28 -9.88
C LYS A 85 -8.35 -16.27 -10.45
N HIS A 86 -9.29 -15.58 -9.82
CA HIS A 86 -10.61 -15.47 -10.42
C HIS A 86 -10.50 -14.62 -11.71
N ARG A 87 -10.48 -15.31 -12.84
CA ARG A 87 -10.78 -14.73 -14.14
C ARG A 87 -12.30 -14.64 -14.15
N ASN A 88 -12.85 -13.43 -14.13
CA ASN A 88 -14.30 -13.26 -14.32
C ASN A 88 -14.69 -13.98 -15.62
N ILE A 89 -15.39 -15.09 -15.47
CA ILE A 89 -16.10 -15.78 -16.54
C ILE A 89 -17.13 -14.76 -17.02
N SER A 90 -16.85 -14.16 -18.18
CA SER A 90 -17.86 -13.54 -19.05
C SER A 90 -18.93 -12.72 -18.33
N VAL A 91 -18.57 -11.55 -17.78
CA VAL A 91 -19.55 -10.47 -17.64
C VAL A 91 -19.44 -9.62 -18.90
N ALA A 92 -20.57 -9.49 -19.60
CA ALA A 92 -20.68 -8.75 -20.85
C ALA A 92 -20.11 -7.34 -20.73
N ARG A 93 -19.48 -6.89 -21.81
CA ARG A 93 -18.54 -5.78 -21.92
C ARG A 93 -19.15 -4.37 -21.77
N ASP A 94 -20.39 -4.22 -21.32
CA ASP A 94 -21.12 -2.94 -21.48
C ASP A 94 -21.61 -2.28 -20.18
N GLN A 95 -21.15 -2.71 -19.00
CA GLN A 95 -21.55 -2.04 -17.75
C GLN A 95 -20.49 -2.12 -16.64
N CYS A 96 -19.26 -1.68 -16.92
CA CYS A 96 -18.28 -1.37 -15.88
C CYS A 96 -17.55 -0.08 -16.26
N ASP A 97 -18.16 1.08 -15.96
CA ASP A 97 -17.37 2.27 -15.65
C ASP A 97 -16.72 1.99 -14.28
N ASP A 98 -15.41 2.18 -14.20
CA ASP A 98 -14.54 1.96 -13.04
C ASP A 98 -14.25 0.49 -12.64
N GLY A 99 -13.21 -0.06 -13.28
CA GLY A 99 -12.36 -1.10 -12.69
C GLY A 99 -12.89 -2.53 -12.79
N CYS A 100 -12.32 -3.32 -13.71
CA CYS A 100 -12.38 -4.78 -13.67
C CYS A 100 -11.88 -5.30 -12.31
N CYS A 101 -12.80 -5.62 -11.39
CA CYS A 101 -12.49 -6.23 -10.11
C CYS A 101 -12.07 -7.69 -10.33
N VAL A 102 -10.77 -7.93 -10.45
CA VAL A 102 -10.19 -9.27 -10.31
C VAL A 102 -10.19 -9.61 -8.81
N VAL A 103 -11.18 -10.37 -8.37
CA VAL A 103 -11.25 -10.83 -6.97
C VAL A 103 -10.42 -12.10 -6.86
N PHE A 104 -9.27 -12.09 -6.20
CA PHE A 104 -8.52 -13.33 -5.98
C PHE A 104 -9.32 -14.21 -5.00
N GLN A 105 -9.63 -15.46 -5.37
CA GLN A 105 -10.40 -16.36 -4.49
C GLN A 105 -9.65 -16.63 -3.18
N PHE A 106 -8.32 -16.66 -3.24
CA PHE A 106 -7.47 -16.68 -2.06
C PHE A 106 -7.72 -15.47 -1.14
N LYS A 107 -7.85 -14.26 -1.71
CA LYS A 107 -8.14 -13.04 -0.97
C LYS A 107 -9.55 -13.09 -0.34
N SER A 108 -10.53 -13.59 -1.09
CA SER A 108 -11.89 -13.78 -0.56
C SER A 108 -11.96 -14.84 0.55
N ALA A 109 -11.15 -15.90 0.46
CA ALA A 109 -11.11 -16.95 1.48
C ALA A 109 -10.35 -16.52 2.75
N ASN A 110 -9.58 -15.44 2.66
CA ASN A 110 -8.77 -14.89 3.74
C ASN A 110 -9.00 -13.38 3.88
N ASP A 111 -10.28 -12.97 3.92
CA ASP A 111 -10.73 -11.58 4.02
C ASP A 111 -10.23 -10.87 5.29
N PHE A 112 -9.99 -11.63 6.36
CA PHE A 112 -9.37 -11.13 7.59
C PHE A 112 -7.96 -10.54 7.39
N LEU A 113 -7.27 -10.83 6.28
CA LEU A 113 -5.96 -10.24 5.97
C LEU A 113 -6.03 -8.76 5.59
N ASP A 114 -7.21 -8.27 5.18
CA ASP A 114 -7.46 -6.87 4.85
C ASP A 114 -7.99 -6.05 6.05
N ALA A 115 -8.19 -6.67 7.22
CA ALA A 115 -8.89 -6.04 8.35
C ALA A 115 -8.07 -5.00 9.14
N ALA A 116 -6.85 -4.68 8.71
CA ALA A 116 -5.98 -3.74 9.42
C ALA A 116 -6.48 -2.30 9.24
N VAL A 117 -6.65 -1.58 10.36
CA VAL A 117 -6.79 -0.12 10.34
C VAL A 117 -5.46 0.46 9.89
N LEU A 118 -5.47 1.10 8.73
CA LEU A 118 -4.30 1.74 8.14
C LEU A 118 -4.18 3.16 8.70
N ASP A 119 -2.96 3.57 8.99
CA ASP A 119 -2.67 4.99 9.19
C ASP A 119 -2.69 5.72 7.82
N ASP A 120 -2.83 7.03 7.83
CA ASP A 120 -2.94 7.83 6.61
C ASP A 120 -1.72 7.60 5.70
N GLY A 121 -1.96 7.12 4.48
CA GLY A 121 -0.92 6.91 3.47
C GLY A 121 -0.04 5.67 3.68
N GLU A 122 -0.40 4.76 4.60
CA GLU A 122 0.31 3.50 4.82
C GLU A 122 -0.05 2.44 3.77
N GLN A 123 0.95 1.73 3.24
CA GLN A 123 0.76 0.61 2.32
C GLN A 123 1.21 -0.71 2.96
N VAL A 124 0.29 -1.67 3.05
CA VAL A 124 0.61 -3.01 3.53
C VAL A 124 1.11 -3.88 2.37
N LEU A 125 2.22 -4.59 2.59
CA LEU A 125 2.74 -5.62 1.69
C LEU A 125 2.72 -6.96 2.42
N HIS A 126 2.16 -7.98 1.77
CA HIS A 126 1.92 -9.26 2.44
C HIS A 126 2.87 -10.37 1.96
N PHE A 127 3.54 -11.01 2.90
CA PHE A 127 4.44 -12.12 2.66
C PHE A 127 3.94 -13.35 3.41
N MET A 128 3.36 -14.30 2.69
CA MET A 128 2.61 -15.39 3.30
C MET A 128 3.30 -16.74 3.06
N ALA A 129 3.53 -17.48 4.14
CA ALA A 129 3.98 -18.86 4.10
C ALA A 129 2.78 -19.75 4.44
N ALA A 130 2.28 -20.51 3.47
CA ALA A 130 1.17 -21.41 3.68
C ALA A 130 1.66 -22.82 4.03
N LEU A 131 1.26 -23.28 5.21
CA LEU A 131 1.57 -24.58 5.77
C LEU A 131 0.33 -25.49 5.63
N PRO A 132 0.30 -26.37 4.60
CA PRO A 132 -0.79 -27.32 4.42
C PRO A 132 -0.84 -28.34 5.55
N ASP A 133 -1.97 -29.04 5.67
CA ASP A 133 -2.08 -30.20 6.56
C ASP A 133 -1.16 -31.34 6.06
N THR A 134 -0.68 -32.15 6.99
CA THR A 134 0.02 -33.41 6.74
C THR A 134 -0.78 -34.34 5.81
N ALA A 135 -2.11 -34.27 5.84
CA ALA A 135 -2.99 -35.02 4.92
C ALA A 135 -2.97 -34.51 3.47
N HIS A 136 -2.56 -33.26 3.23
CA HIS A 136 -2.52 -32.62 1.91
C HIS A 136 -1.08 -32.34 1.45
N THR A 137 -0.10 -33.08 1.98
CA THR A 137 1.32 -32.89 1.69
C THR A 137 1.86 -34.04 0.83
N PRO A 138 2.73 -33.78 -0.16
CA PRO A 138 3.20 -32.48 -0.63
C PRO A 138 2.17 -31.77 -1.53
N LEU A 139 2.00 -30.47 -1.31
CA LEU A 139 1.10 -29.60 -2.06
C LEU A 139 1.86 -28.79 -3.12
N TYR A 140 1.30 -28.75 -4.34
CA TYR A 140 1.82 -27.96 -5.45
C TYR A 140 0.72 -27.18 -6.18
N ILE A 141 1.12 -26.15 -6.93
CA ILE A 141 0.23 -25.41 -7.82
C ILE A 141 0.48 -25.89 -9.24
N ARG A 142 -0.57 -26.32 -9.93
CA ARG A 142 -0.51 -26.78 -11.33
C ARG A 142 -1.39 -25.88 -12.20
N PRO A 143 -0.90 -25.40 -13.35
CA PRO A 143 -1.76 -24.75 -14.33
C PRO A 143 -2.62 -25.80 -15.06
N ALA A 144 -3.89 -25.48 -15.35
CA ALA A 144 -4.87 -26.39 -15.94
C ALA A 144 -4.43 -27.14 -17.22
N ASN A 145 -3.45 -26.58 -17.96
CA ASN A 145 -3.01 -27.09 -19.26
C ASN A 145 -1.58 -27.67 -19.26
N GLN A 146 -0.88 -27.72 -18.12
CA GLN A 146 0.52 -28.22 -18.06
C GLN A 146 0.78 -29.02 -16.77
N ASP A 147 0.35 -30.29 -16.78
CA ASP A 147 0.45 -31.20 -15.62
C ASP A 147 1.88 -31.40 -15.08
N LEU A 148 2.89 -31.20 -15.93
CA LEU A 148 4.30 -31.37 -15.58
C LEU A 148 4.90 -30.17 -14.83
N LYS A 149 4.30 -28.98 -14.88
CA LYS A 149 4.83 -27.79 -14.22
C LYS A 149 4.25 -27.66 -12.81
N LYS A 150 5.12 -27.82 -11.81
CA LYS A 150 4.79 -27.63 -10.40
C LYS A 150 5.32 -26.28 -9.95
N ALA A 151 4.44 -25.42 -9.44
CA ALA A 151 4.80 -24.20 -8.76
C ALA A 151 4.60 -24.36 -7.25
N THR A 152 5.45 -23.68 -6.47
CA THR A 152 5.41 -23.69 -5.00
C THR A 152 5.08 -22.32 -4.41
N SER A 153 4.77 -21.35 -5.27
CA SER A 153 4.35 -20.01 -4.87
C SER A 153 3.58 -19.33 -5.99
N PHE A 154 2.84 -18.29 -5.63
CA PHE A 154 2.19 -17.39 -6.58
C PHE A 154 2.24 -15.96 -6.04
N GLU A 155 2.43 -15.03 -6.97
CA GLU A 155 2.39 -13.59 -6.71
C GLU A 155 0.95 -13.07 -6.77
N LEU A 156 0.66 -12.08 -5.92
CA LEU A 156 -0.55 -11.28 -5.91
C LEU A 156 -0.14 -9.86 -6.32
N PRO A 157 -0.35 -9.48 -7.61
CA PRO A 157 0.27 -8.30 -8.20
C PRO A 157 0.03 -7.01 -7.41
N GLY A 158 1.13 -6.40 -6.92
CA GLY A 158 1.10 -5.17 -6.14
C GLY A 158 0.63 -5.32 -4.68
N TRP A 159 0.36 -6.55 -4.23
CA TRP A 159 -0.14 -6.84 -2.88
C TRP A 159 0.83 -7.71 -2.08
N GLY A 160 1.43 -8.73 -2.71
CA GLY A 160 2.26 -9.67 -1.96
C GLY A 160 2.54 -10.98 -2.67
N ILE A 161 3.00 -11.96 -1.90
CA ILE A 161 3.31 -13.31 -2.35
C ILE A 161 2.81 -14.34 -1.35
N VAL A 162 2.39 -15.50 -1.88
CA VAL A 162 2.08 -16.69 -1.10
C VAL A 162 3.00 -17.82 -1.53
N ALA A 163 3.76 -18.36 -0.58
CA ALA A 163 4.66 -19.48 -0.77
C ALA A 163 4.18 -20.70 0.02
N ILE A 164 4.11 -21.85 -0.63
CA ILE A 164 3.75 -23.12 0.00
C ILE A 164 4.98 -23.67 0.71
N LEU A 165 4.80 -24.05 1.97
CA LEU A 165 5.82 -24.63 2.83
C LEU A 165 5.37 -26.03 3.26
N ASN A 166 5.81 -27.06 2.54
CA ASN A 166 5.37 -28.44 2.77
C ASN A 166 5.96 -29.01 4.08
N PRO A 167 5.15 -29.51 5.03
CA PRO A 167 5.59 -30.11 6.29
C PRO A 167 6.66 -31.20 6.14
N ASP A 168 6.56 -32.05 5.11
CA ASP A 168 7.51 -33.15 4.86
C ASP A 168 8.94 -32.65 4.69
N ALA A 169 9.10 -31.45 4.13
CA ALA A 169 10.40 -30.84 3.90
C ALA A 169 10.92 -30.06 5.13
N LEU A 170 10.06 -29.81 6.12
CA LEU A 170 10.43 -29.23 7.42
C LEU A 170 10.80 -30.30 8.45
N ASN A 171 10.07 -31.41 8.50
CA ASN A 171 10.17 -32.42 9.56
C ASN A 171 10.85 -33.72 9.12
N GLY A 172 11.25 -33.81 7.85
CA GLY A 172 11.69 -35.07 7.24
C GLY A 172 10.47 -35.93 6.89
N GLY A 173 10.49 -36.56 5.72
CA GLY A 173 9.45 -37.53 5.38
C GLY A 173 9.48 -38.73 6.34
N ASN A 174 8.45 -39.57 6.31
CA ASN A 174 8.36 -40.80 7.13
C ASN A 174 9.50 -41.83 6.90
N SER A 175 10.48 -41.54 6.03
CA SER A 175 11.69 -42.33 5.88
C SER A 175 12.65 -41.96 7.02
N GLY A 176 13.18 -42.96 7.74
CA GLY A 176 14.07 -42.79 8.89
C GLY A 176 15.39 -42.07 8.58
N GLN A 177 15.30 -40.79 8.24
CA GLN A 177 16.38 -39.89 7.88
C GLN A 177 17.09 -39.43 9.16
N GLU A 178 18.41 -39.36 9.08
CA GLU A 178 19.25 -38.87 10.19
C GLU A 178 18.89 -37.41 10.52
N ALA A 179 18.89 -37.05 11.81
CA ALA A 179 18.48 -35.72 12.28
C ALA A 179 19.22 -34.56 11.59
N THR A 180 20.49 -34.75 11.24
CA THR A 180 21.33 -33.79 10.50
C THR A 180 20.83 -33.55 9.07
N SER A 181 20.31 -34.57 8.39
CA SER A 181 19.75 -34.44 7.05
C SER A 181 18.41 -33.69 7.06
N ILE A 182 17.61 -33.85 8.12
CA ILE A 182 16.34 -33.14 8.31
C ILE A 182 16.59 -31.65 8.51
N GLU A 183 17.54 -31.29 9.38
CA GLU A 183 17.91 -29.90 9.63
C GLU A 183 18.43 -29.20 8.36
N SER A 184 19.23 -29.90 7.55
CA SER A 184 19.71 -29.36 6.28
C SER A 184 18.59 -29.15 5.24
N THR A 185 17.60 -30.04 5.20
CA THR A 185 16.44 -29.94 4.29
C THR A 185 15.54 -28.78 4.70
N LYS A 186 15.26 -28.68 6.01
CA LYS A 186 14.51 -27.58 6.61
C LYS A 186 15.16 -26.22 6.32
N ALA A 187 16.47 -26.11 6.51
CA ALA A 187 17.21 -24.88 6.21
C ALA A 187 17.10 -24.48 4.72
N ARG A 188 17.17 -25.45 3.80
CA ARG A 188 17.00 -25.21 2.36
C ARG A 188 15.59 -24.72 2.01
N GLU A 189 14.55 -25.30 2.62
CA GLU A 189 13.18 -24.86 2.38
C GLU A 189 12.90 -23.47 2.94
N LEU A 190 13.38 -23.18 4.15
CA LEU A 190 13.28 -21.82 4.72
C LEU A 190 14.03 -20.81 3.85
N GLN A 191 15.25 -21.14 3.40
CA GLN A 191 16.00 -20.30 2.48
C GLN A 191 15.26 -20.10 1.15
N ARG A 192 14.58 -21.12 0.63
CA ARG A 192 13.75 -21.01 -0.59
C ARG A 192 12.59 -20.03 -0.37
N VAL A 193 11.80 -20.20 0.69
CA VAL A 193 10.64 -19.33 0.97
C VAL A 193 11.08 -17.89 1.23
N MET A 194 12.12 -17.69 2.05
CA MET A 194 12.66 -16.36 2.32
C MET A 194 13.26 -15.71 1.08
N GLY A 195 13.94 -16.50 0.22
CA GLY A 195 14.42 -16.05 -1.07
C GLY A 195 13.29 -15.59 -2.01
N LEU A 196 12.15 -16.28 -1.99
CA LEU A 196 10.94 -15.85 -2.72
C LEU A 196 10.38 -14.55 -2.16
N PHE A 197 10.36 -14.36 -0.83
CA PHE A 197 9.94 -13.10 -0.21
C PHE A 197 10.85 -11.94 -0.59
N VAL A 198 12.17 -12.11 -0.55
CA VAL A 198 13.12 -11.08 -1.01
C VAL A 198 12.92 -10.77 -2.50
N SER A 199 12.73 -11.80 -3.33
CA SER A 199 12.48 -11.64 -4.76
C SER A 199 11.20 -10.84 -5.01
N GLU A 200 10.11 -11.16 -4.31
CA GLU A 200 8.86 -10.40 -4.45
C GLU A 200 9.00 -8.99 -3.91
N PHE A 201 9.67 -8.81 -2.78
CA PHE A 201 9.84 -7.48 -2.20
C PHE A 201 10.61 -6.55 -3.16
N ARG A 202 11.64 -7.07 -3.84
CA ARG A 202 12.32 -6.36 -4.93
C ARG A 202 11.35 -5.96 -6.05
N THR A 203 10.48 -6.88 -6.49
CA THR A 203 9.45 -6.59 -7.50
C THR A 203 8.47 -5.51 -7.05
N LEU A 204 7.99 -5.60 -5.80
CA LEU A 204 7.03 -4.66 -5.22
C LEU A 204 7.63 -3.26 -5.04
N LEU A 205 8.93 -3.16 -4.76
CA LEU A 205 9.68 -1.89 -4.72
C LEU A 205 9.98 -1.31 -6.12
N GLY A 206 9.73 -2.07 -7.20
CA GLY A 206 9.99 -1.62 -8.57
C GLY A 206 11.43 -1.85 -9.02
N VAL A 207 12.19 -2.73 -8.36
CA VAL A 207 13.54 -3.10 -8.80
C VAL A 207 13.47 -3.74 -10.20
N PRO A 208 14.30 -3.32 -11.16
CA PRO A 208 14.29 -3.89 -12.51
C PRO A 208 14.46 -5.41 -12.51
N SER A 209 13.55 -6.12 -13.17
CA SER A 209 13.61 -7.58 -13.22
C SER A 209 14.60 -8.07 -14.27
N PHE A 210 15.65 -8.76 -13.79
CA PHE A 210 16.67 -9.37 -14.64
C PHE A 210 16.06 -10.31 -15.68
N THR A 211 15.11 -11.17 -15.28
CA THR A 211 14.47 -12.13 -16.18
C THR A 211 13.67 -11.45 -17.29
N ARG A 212 13.01 -10.32 -16.99
CA ARG A 212 12.31 -9.52 -18.02
C ARG A 212 13.32 -8.94 -18.99
N ARG A 213 14.38 -8.31 -18.48
CA ARG A 213 15.43 -7.73 -19.32
C ARG A 213 16.11 -8.75 -20.22
N GLN A 214 16.43 -9.94 -19.70
CA GLN A 214 16.99 -11.04 -20.51
C GLN A 214 16.02 -11.47 -21.61
N ARG A 215 14.71 -11.54 -21.31
CA ARG A 215 13.69 -11.89 -22.31
C ARG A 215 13.58 -10.84 -23.41
N ASP A 216 13.69 -9.56 -23.05
CA ASP A 216 13.64 -8.45 -24.00
C ASP A 216 14.87 -8.47 -24.92
N GLU A 217 16.07 -8.70 -24.36
CA GLU A 217 17.31 -8.90 -25.15
C GLU A 217 17.22 -10.14 -26.07
N ASP A 218 16.66 -11.24 -25.57
CA ASP A 218 16.43 -12.46 -26.35
C ASP A 218 15.44 -12.19 -27.51
N ALA A 219 14.40 -11.39 -27.29
CA ALA A 219 13.41 -11.03 -28.32
C ALA A 219 13.98 -10.07 -29.38
N LEU A 220 14.90 -9.18 -28.99
CA LEU A 220 15.57 -8.24 -29.89
C LEU A 220 16.69 -8.90 -30.71
N SER A 221 17.28 -9.98 -30.19
CA SER A 221 18.37 -10.73 -30.85
C SER A 221 17.86 -11.60 -32.00
N LYS A 222 17.49 -10.98 -33.13
CA LYS A 222 17.05 -11.66 -34.37
C LYS A 222 18.17 -12.41 -35.12
N SER A 223 19.43 -12.33 -34.66
CA SER A 223 20.61 -12.80 -35.40
C SER A 223 21.57 -13.57 -34.50
N GLY A 224 21.23 -14.82 -34.15
CA GLY A 224 22.12 -15.91 -33.70
C GLY A 224 23.02 -15.73 -32.46
N SER A 225 23.32 -14.51 -32.04
CA SER A 225 24.18 -14.17 -30.92
C SER A 225 23.31 -13.79 -29.74
N ARG A 226 22.91 -14.80 -28.96
CA ARG A 226 22.17 -14.60 -27.72
C ARG A 226 23.07 -13.89 -26.72
N ARG A 227 22.79 -12.63 -26.41
CA ARG A 227 23.48 -11.91 -25.34
C ARG A 227 22.95 -12.42 -24.01
N GLN A 228 23.77 -13.19 -23.29
CA GLN A 228 23.44 -13.60 -21.94
C GLN A 228 23.87 -12.51 -20.97
N LEU A 229 22.89 -11.88 -20.33
CA LEU A 229 23.13 -11.00 -19.21
C LEU A 229 23.62 -11.84 -18.03
N LEU A 230 24.53 -11.30 -17.23
CA LEU A 230 25.00 -11.92 -15.99
C LEU A 230 24.33 -11.20 -14.82
N PHE A 231 23.58 -11.97 -14.02
CA PHE A 231 23.02 -11.46 -12.77
C PHE A 231 24.10 -11.49 -11.68
N LEU A 232 24.38 -10.35 -11.08
CA LEU A 232 25.33 -10.22 -9.97
C LEU A 232 24.53 -10.06 -8.66
N PRO A 233 24.30 -11.16 -7.90
CA PRO A 233 23.51 -11.09 -6.68
C PRO A 233 24.26 -10.39 -5.55
N SER A 234 23.52 -9.65 -4.73
CA SER A 234 24.00 -9.17 -3.43
C SER A 234 23.90 -10.29 -2.39
N LEU A 235 25.03 -10.85 -1.99
CA LEU A 235 25.08 -11.96 -1.03
C LEU A 235 24.63 -11.54 0.38
N THR A 236 24.85 -10.27 0.74
CA THR A 236 24.69 -9.79 2.12
C THR A 236 23.37 -9.08 2.35
N TYR A 237 22.93 -8.28 1.37
CA TYR A 237 21.82 -7.35 1.56
C TYR A 237 20.63 -7.63 0.65
N GLY A 238 20.72 -8.61 -0.26
CA GLY A 238 19.66 -8.93 -1.23
C GLY A 238 19.39 -7.88 -2.31
N ILE A 239 20.01 -6.69 -2.25
CA ILE A 239 20.01 -5.65 -3.29
C ILE A 239 21.41 -5.02 -3.42
N VAL A 240 21.80 -4.68 -4.65
CA VAL A 240 23.07 -3.98 -4.96
C VAL A 240 22.83 -2.48 -5.10
N ASP A 241 23.88 -1.67 -4.94
CA ASP A 241 23.73 -0.21 -4.81
C ASP A 241 23.18 0.44 -6.08
N TRP A 242 23.61 -0.02 -7.27
CA TRP A 242 23.07 0.51 -8.53
C TRP A 242 21.59 0.18 -8.74
N GLU A 243 21.10 -0.96 -8.23
CA GLU A 243 19.67 -1.30 -8.30
C GLU A 243 18.87 -0.35 -7.41
N LEU A 244 19.40 -0.10 -6.21
CA LEU A 244 18.81 0.83 -5.26
C LEU A 244 18.80 2.26 -5.82
N ASP A 245 19.90 2.71 -6.42
CA ASP A 245 20.02 4.03 -7.05
C ASP A 245 18.96 4.25 -8.14
N VAL A 246 18.71 3.24 -8.98
CA VAL A 246 17.67 3.32 -10.02
C VAL A 246 16.29 3.53 -9.39
N VAL A 247 15.97 2.75 -8.35
CA VAL A 247 14.69 2.88 -7.63
C VAL A 247 14.61 4.21 -6.90
N MET A 248 15.69 4.67 -6.27
CA MET A 248 15.75 5.96 -5.56
C MET A 248 15.51 7.14 -6.50
N ARG A 249 16.07 7.13 -7.71
CA ARG A 249 15.86 8.20 -8.71
C ARG A 249 14.40 8.27 -9.17
N ASP A 250 13.83 7.12 -9.52
CA ASP A 250 12.41 7.02 -9.87
C ASP A 250 11.50 7.44 -8.70
N ARG A 251 11.90 7.10 -7.48
CA ARG A 251 11.16 7.51 -6.28
C ARG A 251 11.21 9.00 -6.03
N PHE A 252 12.40 9.58 -6.13
CA PHE A 252 12.63 10.99 -5.92
C PHE A 252 11.79 11.83 -6.89
N THR A 253 11.82 11.52 -8.20
CA THR A 253 11.02 12.25 -9.19
C THR A 253 9.53 12.15 -8.92
N THR A 254 9.05 10.95 -8.59
CA THR A 254 7.63 10.74 -8.26
C THR A 254 7.22 11.54 -7.03
N ILE A 255 7.98 11.46 -5.93
CA ILE A 255 7.65 12.16 -4.67
C ILE A 255 7.70 13.68 -4.87
N MET A 256 8.71 14.19 -5.59
CA MET A 256 8.79 15.61 -5.92
C MET A 256 7.58 16.08 -6.71
N GLN A 257 7.18 15.31 -7.72
CA GLN A 257 6.00 15.63 -8.53
C GLN A 257 4.73 15.64 -7.68
N THR A 258 4.50 14.59 -6.88
CA THR A 258 3.34 14.51 -5.98
C THR A 258 3.33 15.65 -4.96
N ALA A 259 4.46 16.04 -4.38
CA ALA A 259 4.55 17.17 -3.45
C ALA A 259 4.19 18.50 -4.13
N ILE A 260 4.62 18.72 -5.38
CA ILE A 260 4.29 19.93 -6.14
C ILE A 260 2.80 19.96 -6.52
N GLU A 261 2.26 18.85 -7.02
CA GLU A 261 0.85 18.71 -7.39
C GLU A 261 -0.08 18.90 -6.18
N THR A 262 0.29 18.37 -5.02
CA THR A 262 -0.48 18.54 -3.77
C THR A 262 -0.43 19.97 -3.26
N LEU A 263 0.72 20.67 -3.37
CA LEU A 263 0.81 22.10 -3.07
C LEU A 263 -0.06 22.94 -4.01
N GLN A 264 -0.03 22.66 -5.31
CA GLN A 264 -0.89 23.34 -6.29
C GLN A 264 -2.36 23.13 -5.96
N SER A 265 -2.76 21.88 -5.67
CA SER A 265 -4.12 21.55 -5.25
C SER A 265 -4.51 22.26 -3.96
N THR A 266 -3.58 22.45 -3.03
CA THR A 266 -3.80 23.20 -1.79
C THR A 266 -4.05 24.69 -2.07
N VAL A 267 -3.30 25.29 -2.98
CA VAL A 267 -3.51 26.69 -3.40
C VAL A 267 -4.86 26.85 -4.08
N GLU A 268 -5.18 25.98 -5.04
CA GLU A 268 -6.48 25.98 -5.73
C GLU A 268 -7.65 25.86 -4.74
N LEU A 269 -7.50 25.00 -3.72
CA LEU A 269 -8.49 24.81 -2.67
C LEU A 269 -8.75 26.10 -1.86
N VAL A 270 -7.68 26.79 -1.46
CA VAL A 270 -7.76 28.05 -0.70
C VAL A 270 -8.36 29.17 -1.55
N GLU A 271 -8.01 29.25 -2.83
CA GLU A 271 -8.56 30.24 -3.75
C GLU A 271 -10.05 30.01 -4.04
N ALA A 272 -10.47 28.75 -4.19
CA ALA A 272 -11.86 28.39 -4.46
C ALA A 272 -12.80 28.63 -3.27
N LEU A 273 -12.28 28.59 -2.04
CA LEU A 273 -13.05 28.71 -0.80
C LEU A 273 -12.51 29.84 0.07
N PRO A 274 -12.89 31.12 -0.18
CA PRO A 274 -12.37 32.27 0.56
C PRO A 274 -12.79 32.30 2.04
N GLU A 275 -13.81 31.52 2.44
CA GLU A 275 -14.23 31.36 3.84
C GLU A 275 -13.42 30.29 4.60
N LEU A 276 -12.46 29.64 3.92
CA LEU A 276 -11.59 28.63 4.51
C LEU A 276 -10.68 29.22 5.59
N SER A 277 -10.90 28.78 6.82
CA SER A 277 -10.07 29.16 7.95
C SER A 277 -8.76 28.35 7.91
N VAL A 278 -7.72 28.90 7.31
CA VAL A 278 -6.38 28.30 7.32
C VAL A 278 -5.72 28.57 8.68
N LEU A 279 -5.55 27.52 9.48
CA LEU A 279 -4.87 27.62 10.78
C LEU A 279 -3.36 27.81 10.62
N GLU A 280 -2.74 28.46 11.61
CA GLU A 280 -1.28 28.70 11.65
C GLU A 280 -0.46 27.40 11.47
N ARG A 281 -0.91 26.29 12.06
CA ARG A 281 -0.25 24.98 11.89
C ARG A 281 -0.25 24.47 10.44
N VAL A 282 -1.26 24.79 9.64
CA VAL A 282 -1.32 24.42 8.22
C VAL A 282 -0.34 25.31 7.45
N GLN A 283 -0.34 26.61 7.75
CA GLN A 283 0.63 27.56 7.20
C GLN A 283 2.08 27.10 7.46
N THR A 284 2.43 26.76 8.71
CA THR A 284 3.78 26.29 9.06
C THR A 284 4.16 25.02 8.30
N ARG A 285 3.23 24.09 8.08
CA ARG A 285 3.46 22.86 7.30
C ARG A 285 3.77 23.21 5.84
N VAL A 286 2.97 24.07 5.21
CA VAL A 286 3.19 24.53 3.84
C VAL A 286 4.53 25.27 3.70
N GLU A 287 4.83 26.20 4.62
CA GLU A 287 6.11 26.93 4.63
C GLU A 287 7.30 25.99 4.78
N THR A 288 7.20 24.99 5.65
CA THR A 288 8.26 23.98 5.84
C THR A 288 8.41 23.13 4.59
N ALA A 289 7.32 22.66 3.99
CA ALA A 289 7.35 21.89 2.74
C ALA A 289 8.04 22.68 1.60
N VAL A 290 7.63 23.93 1.39
CA VAL A 290 8.22 24.82 0.38
C VAL A 290 9.71 25.04 0.67
N SER A 291 10.09 25.30 1.93
CA SER A 291 11.50 25.45 2.31
C SER A 291 12.34 24.20 2.00
N ARG A 292 11.79 22.99 2.19
CA ARG A 292 12.47 21.73 1.81
C ARG A 292 12.62 21.63 0.29
N LEU A 293 11.58 21.94 -0.48
CA LEU A 293 11.64 21.93 -1.94
C LEU A 293 12.61 22.98 -2.50
N GLU A 294 12.64 24.18 -1.93
CA GLU A 294 13.60 25.25 -2.29
C GLU A 294 15.06 24.83 -2.02
N THR A 295 15.29 24.10 -0.91
CA THR A 295 16.61 23.56 -0.58
C THR A 295 17.06 22.51 -1.59
N ILE A 296 16.14 21.66 -2.06
CA ILE A 296 16.40 20.67 -3.13
C ILE A 296 16.69 21.35 -4.46
N LEU A 297 15.93 22.39 -4.80
CA LEU A 297 16.02 23.09 -6.09
C LEU A 297 17.14 24.13 -6.14
N CYS A 298 17.83 24.39 -5.03
CA CYS A 298 18.86 25.43 -4.93
C CYS A 298 18.38 26.79 -5.45
N SER A 299 17.19 27.22 -5.01
CA SER A 299 16.68 28.53 -5.39
C SER A 299 17.62 29.65 -4.89
N GLU A 300 18.09 30.51 -5.79
CA GLU A 300 19.10 31.55 -5.55
C GLU A 300 18.72 32.58 -4.47
N ASN A 301 17.48 32.57 -3.98
CA ASN A 301 16.92 33.60 -3.12
C ASN A 301 17.20 33.43 -1.61
N LYS A 302 17.84 32.34 -1.15
CA LYS A 302 18.12 32.14 0.28
C LYS A 302 19.57 31.73 0.53
N GLN A 303 20.15 32.22 1.61
CA GLN A 303 21.47 31.85 2.18
C GLN A 303 21.47 30.40 2.73
N GLN A 304 20.63 29.52 2.18
CA GLN A 304 20.47 28.15 2.63
C GLN A 304 21.56 27.28 2.00
N GLU A 305 22.16 26.40 2.80
CA GLU A 305 23.11 25.42 2.31
C GLU A 305 22.37 24.40 1.42
N CYS A 306 22.71 24.41 0.14
CA CYS A 306 22.22 23.45 -0.84
C CYS A 306 22.69 22.04 -0.52
N VAL A 307 21.83 21.05 -0.78
CA VAL A 307 22.26 19.66 -0.75
C VAL A 307 22.94 19.31 -2.07
N ASP A 308 24.10 18.65 -1.96
CA ASP A 308 24.84 18.20 -3.13
C ASP A 308 24.00 17.21 -3.95
N VAL A 309 23.98 17.41 -5.26
CA VAL A 309 23.30 16.54 -6.24
C VAL A 309 23.84 15.10 -6.18
N SER A 310 25.08 14.93 -5.69
CA SER A 310 25.70 13.62 -5.52
C SER A 310 25.06 12.78 -4.40
N ASP A 311 24.46 13.40 -3.38
CA ASP A 311 23.85 12.71 -2.25
C ASP A 311 22.34 12.49 -2.47
N LEU A 312 22.03 11.49 -3.28
CA LEU A 312 20.66 11.10 -3.58
C LEU A 312 19.87 10.69 -2.33
N SER A 313 20.54 10.20 -1.28
CA SER A 313 19.89 9.72 -0.06
C SER A 313 19.30 10.86 0.76
N SER A 314 20.05 11.95 0.93
CA SER A 314 19.57 13.14 1.63
C SER A 314 18.55 13.91 0.79
N LEU A 315 18.73 13.98 -0.54
CA LEU A 315 17.73 14.55 -1.45
C LEU A 315 16.38 13.81 -1.35
N LEU A 316 16.41 12.47 -1.36
CA LEU A 316 15.21 11.66 -1.20
C LEU A 316 14.59 11.85 0.19
N ALA A 317 15.38 11.92 1.25
CA ALA A 317 14.88 12.16 2.60
C ALA A 317 14.18 13.53 2.71
N MET A 318 14.74 14.59 2.13
CA MET A 318 14.10 15.91 2.10
C MET A 318 12.83 15.93 1.25
N ALA A 319 12.83 15.25 0.08
CA ALA A 319 11.65 15.15 -0.76
C ALA A 319 10.51 14.42 -0.03
N ARG A 320 10.84 13.35 0.71
CA ARG A 320 9.89 12.63 1.57
C ARG A 320 9.30 13.53 2.65
N GLN A 321 10.15 14.28 3.37
CA GLN A 321 9.68 15.23 4.39
C GLN A 321 8.79 16.32 3.79
N ALA A 322 9.15 16.86 2.61
CA ALA A 322 8.33 17.84 1.92
C ALA A 322 6.94 17.25 1.63
N SER A 323 6.88 16.07 1.01
CA SER A 323 5.62 15.38 0.69
C SER A 323 4.78 15.08 1.94
N GLU A 324 5.41 14.70 3.05
CA GLU A 324 4.70 14.43 4.30
C GLU A 324 4.06 15.71 4.86
N PHE A 325 4.77 16.85 4.81
CA PHE A 325 4.21 18.13 5.23
C PHE A 325 3.13 18.65 4.28
N THR A 326 3.25 18.44 2.96
CA THR A 326 2.22 18.83 1.99
C THR A 326 0.95 18.01 2.18
N ASP A 327 1.07 16.69 2.32
CA ASP A 327 -0.05 15.79 2.56
C ASP A 327 -0.72 16.11 3.89
N ALA A 328 0.06 16.31 4.96
CA ALA A 328 -0.47 16.68 6.27
C ALA A 328 -1.15 18.07 6.28
N ALA A 329 -0.76 18.99 5.40
CA ALA A 329 -1.43 20.28 5.24
C ALA A 329 -2.75 20.12 4.47
N TYR A 330 -2.71 19.45 3.32
CA TYR A 330 -3.87 19.25 2.44
C TYR A 330 -4.98 18.44 3.11
N TYR A 331 -4.62 17.32 3.75
CA TYR A 331 -5.58 16.43 4.41
C TYR A 331 -5.92 16.87 5.84
N ASP A 332 -5.61 18.11 6.18
CA ASP A 332 -5.91 18.59 7.50
C ASP A 332 -7.42 18.62 7.79
N HIS A 333 -7.82 18.11 8.95
CA HIS A 333 -9.23 18.01 9.33
C HIS A 333 -9.99 19.36 9.28
N THR A 334 -9.30 20.49 9.45
CA THR A 334 -9.92 21.82 9.35
C THR A 334 -10.09 22.32 7.92
N MET A 335 -9.21 21.90 7.01
CA MET A 335 -9.33 22.19 5.58
C MET A 335 -10.42 21.34 4.92
N ILE A 336 -10.42 20.03 5.21
CA ILE A 336 -11.39 19.08 4.64
C ILE A 336 -12.82 19.39 5.11
N ARG A 337 -13.02 19.72 6.39
CA ARG A 337 -14.37 19.86 6.97
C ARG A 337 -15.24 20.92 6.29
N GLN A 338 -14.64 21.99 5.80
CA GLN A 338 -15.40 23.05 5.14
C GLN A 338 -15.92 22.64 3.75
N LEU A 339 -15.31 21.67 3.07
CA LEU A 339 -15.86 21.11 1.84
C LEU A 339 -17.19 20.40 2.07
N TYR A 340 -17.33 19.72 3.20
CA TYR A 340 -18.49 18.87 3.48
C TYR A 340 -19.67 19.61 4.10
N PHE A 341 -19.45 20.79 4.69
CA PHE A 341 -20.51 21.60 5.31
C PHE A 341 -20.31 23.10 5.03
N PRO A 342 -20.48 23.55 3.77
CA PRO A 342 -20.48 24.97 3.47
C PRO A 342 -21.56 25.72 4.26
N GLN A 343 -21.32 26.99 4.58
CA GLN A 343 -22.19 27.79 5.45
C GLN A 343 -23.64 27.89 4.93
N GLU A 344 -23.85 27.78 3.62
CA GLU A 344 -25.18 27.76 3.01
C GLU A 344 -26.01 26.55 3.46
N GLN A 345 -25.37 25.38 3.58
CA GLN A 345 -26.02 24.16 4.07
C GLN A 345 -26.27 24.25 5.58
N MET A 346 -25.36 24.89 6.32
CA MET A 346 -25.59 25.21 7.73
C MET A 346 -26.86 26.06 7.89
N LEU A 347 -27.02 27.11 7.08
CA LEU A 347 -28.21 27.97 7.13
C LEU A 347 -29.49 27.19 6.75
N GLY A 348 -29.41 26.27 5.77
CA GLY A 348 -30.51 25.36 5.43
C GLY A 348 -30.95 24.45 6.58
N VAL A 349 -30.03 23.99 7.42
CA VAL A 349 -30.32 23.13 8.58
C VAL A 349 -30.86 23.95 9.77
N TYR A 350 -30.31 25.14 10.02
CA TYR A 350 -30.67 25.95 11.19
C TYR A 350 -31.86 26.90 10.95
N ALA A 351 -32.15 27.29 9.70
CA ALA A 351 -33.24 28.21 9.39
C ALA A 351 -34.63 27.66 9.81
N PRO A 352 -34.99 26.38 9.61
CA PRO A 352 -36.26 25.83 10.09
C PRO A 352 -36.40 25.83 11.62
N LEU A 353 -35.27 25.74 12.35
CA LEU A 353 -35.24 25.77 13.82
C LEU A 353 -35.35 27.22 14.34
N LEU A 354 -34.65 28.15 13.71
CA LEU A 354 -34.55 29.54 14.16
C LEU A 354 -35.69 30.42 13.66
N ALA A 355 -36.25 30.16 12.47
CA ALA A 355 -37.33 30.97 11.91
C ALA A 355 -38.58 31.02 12.82
N PRO A 356 -39.07 29.91 13.41
CA PRO A 356 -40.19 29.95 14.35
C PRO A 356 -39.89 30.73 15.63
N LEU A 357 -38.63 30.76 16.06
CA LEU A 357 -38.20 31.53 17.22
C LEU A 357 -38.15 33.03 16.91
N ILE A 358 -37.56 33.42 15.78
CA ILE A 358 -37.26 34.82 15.43
C ILE A 358 -38.50 35.54 14.88
N LEU A 359 -39.34 34.86 14.10
CA LEU A 359 -40.47 35.46 13.38
C LEU A 359 -41.48 36.18 14.32
N PRO A 360 -41.88 35.61 15.47
CA PRO A 360 -42.78 36.29 16.41
C PRO A 360 -42.17 37.57 17.01
N PHE A 361 -40.87 37.56 17.32
CA PHE A 361 -40.18 38.75 17.85
C PHE A 361 -40.12 39.87 16.83
N VAL A 362 -39.80 39.56 15.57
CA VAL A 362 -39.76 40.55 14.48
C VAL A 362 -41.15 41.13 14.23
N LEU A 363 -42.19 40.30 14.17
CA LEU A 363 -43.58 40.75 14.01
C LEU A 363 -44.05 41.61 15.19
N GLY A 364 -43.66 41.24 16.42
CA GLY A 364 -43.92 42.03 17.63
C GLY A 364 -43.24 43.41 17.58
N LEU A 365 -41.98 43.45 17.18
CA LEU A 365 -41.20 44.69 17.05
C LEU A 365 -41.81 45.64 16.00
N ILE A 366 -42.20 45.11 14.84
CA ILE A 366 -42.85 45.90 13.77
C ILE A 366 -44.17 46.51 14.26
N ARG A 367 -44.97 45.75 15.02
CA ARG A 367 -46.24 46.24 15.59
C ARG A 367 -46.01 47.38 16.57
N GLU A 368 -45.04 47.25 17.48
CA GLU A 368 -44.77 48.30 18.46
C GLU A 368 -44.18 49.55 17.81
N LEU A 369 -43.30 49.41 16.80
CA LEU A 369 -42.80 50.55 16.03
C LEU A 369 -43.91 51.30 15.29
N LYS A 370 -44.87 50.58 14.67
CA LYS A 370 -46.05 51.22 14.06
C LYS A 370 -46.91 51.94 15.10
N ARG A 371 -47.08 51.36 16.29
CA ARG A 371 -47.82 51.97 17.40
C ARG A 371 -47.16 53.27 17.88
N ILE A 372 -45.83 53.27 18.01
CA ILE A 372 -45.06 54.46 18.40
C ILE A 372 -45.17 55.55 17.34
N LYS A 373 -45.07 55.21 16.05
CA LYS A 373 -45.23 56.18 14.95
C LYS A 373 -46.63 56.79 14.92
N ALA A 374 -47.68 55.96 15.07
CA ALA A 374 -49.06 56.44 15.12
C ALA A 374 -49.31 57.36 16.33
N LYS A 375 -48.78 57.01 17.51
CA LYS A 375 -48.84 57.88 18.70
C LYS A 375 -48.12 59.22 18.49
N ARG A 376 -46.98 59.23 17.80
CA ARG A 376 -46.23 60.46 17.47
C ARG A 376 -46.97 61.33 16.45
N ALA A 377 -47.62 60.73 15.44
CA ALA A 377 -48.45 61.45 14.47
C ALA A 377 -49.69 62.09 15.14
N ALA A 378 -50.41 61.33 15.97
CA ALA A 378 -51.58 61.84 16.69
C ALA A 378 -51.24 62.93 17.73
N LYS A 379 -50.00 62.96 18.24
CA LYS A 379 -49.52 64.03 19.12
C LYS A 379 -49.14 65.31 18.36
N LYS A 380 -48.90 65.20 17.04
CA LYS A 380 -48.58 66.32 16.15
C LYS A 380 -49.86 67.03 15.67
N ASP A 381 -50.92 66.27 15.38
CA ASP A 381 -52.25 66.81 15.02
C ASP A 381 -52.99 67.48 16.19
N LYS A 382 -52.64 67.17 17.44
CA LYS A 382 -53.17 67.85 18.64
C LYS A 382 -52.42 69.15 19.00
N LEU A 383 -51.36 69.49 18.28
CA LEU A 383 -50.52 70.67 18.52
C LEU A 383 -50.59 71.71 17.37
N GLN A 384 -51.41 71.44 16.35
CA GLN A 384 -51.96 72.44 15.43
C GLN A 384 -53.36 72.80 15.91
#